data_AF-A0A5U8XKC9-F1
#
_entry.id   AF-A0A5U8XKC9-F1
#
_cell.length_a   1.000
_cell.length_b   1.000
_cell.length_c   1.000
_cell.angle_alpha   90.00
_cell.angle_beta   90.00
_cell.angle_gamma   90.00
#
_symmetry.space_group_name_H-M   'P 1'
#
loop_
_entity.id
_entity.type
_entity.pdbx_description
1 polymer ?
#
loop_
_entity_poly.entity_id
_entity_poly.type
_entity_poly.pdbx_seq_one_letter_code
_entity_poly.pdbx_strand_id
1 'polypeptide(L)'
;MAIYQPSKDVLLAAINAQNSLTIKATDIIYSAPKDIRGTDQETTTQRNTLVKVSAAPVGSTWTGKKNVFYNRLKLSDLTTLIGDTLQVGSVDKLYDALVGLNNRYGFAFEEADLENSDLEWEPDGRTGSLELIAKADSLGWIGMVTFKLAKGDESLQSAVTVTTLNGLKYPNGDMGSVAQTATIAEIYSYPFDFTTQRDALLAFEPGVLSAGTTLNNLVGILNPITGTTWVASNAASWGLLGAEITYNGLNKAEFPTNSKYKYAMAIKLPATTTNIKGTLYVQYNDPDDPNEV
;
A
#
# COMPACT_ATOMS: atom_id res chain seq x y z
N MET A 1 -15.74 17.63 -32.07
CA MET A 1 -15.18 17.26 -30.77
C MET A 1 -15.03 15.74 -30.71
N ALA A 2 -14.09 15.24 -29.94
CA ALA A 2 -13.83 13.81 -29.77
C ALA A 2 -14.03 13.43 -28.30
N ILE A 3 -14.52 12.21 -28.06
CA ILE A 3 -14.86 11.71 -26.73
C ILE A 3 -13.59 11.22 -25.99
N TYR A 4 -12.60 10.75 -26.75
CA TYR A 4 -11.39 10.07 -26.28
C TYR A 4 -10.15 10.97 -26.20
N GLN A 5 -10.30 12.28 -26.37
CA GLN A 5 -9.20 13.26 -26.30
C GLN A 5 -9.64 14.54 -25.58
N PRO A 6 -8.73 15.21 -24.85
CA PRO A 6 -9.04 16.48 -24.19
C PRO A 6 -9.60 17.53 -25.15
N SER A 7 -10.64 18.21 -24.69
CA SER A 7 -11.43 19.12 -25.53
C SER A 7 -10.61 20.27 -26.14
N LYS A 8 -9.67 20.81 -25.38
CA LYS A 8 -8.78 21.91 -25.80
C LYS A 8 -7.88 21.50 -26.96
N ASP A 9 -7.34 20.29 -26.89
CA ASP A 9 -6.38 19.78 -27.87
C ASP A 9 -7.08 19.44 -29.18
N VAL A 10 -8.27 18.83 -29.11
CA VAL A 10 -9.08 18.53 -30.30
C VAL A 10 -9.45 19.81 -31.06
N LEU A 11 -9.88 20.85 -30.34
CA LEU A 11 -10.24 22.11 -30.96
C LEU A 11 -9.03 22.81 -31.58
N LEU A 12 -7.90 22.85 -30.86
CA LEU A 12 -6.65 23.42 -31.38
C LEU A 12 -6.15 22.67 -32.62
N ALA A 13 -6.14 21.33 -32.55
CA ALA A 13 -5.73 20.49 -33.67
C ALA A 13 -6.61 20.73 -34.90
N ALA A 14 -7.93 20.87 -34.72
CA ALA A 14 -8.85 21.19 -35.79
C ALA A 14 -8.58 22.60 -36.38
N ILE A 15 -8.33 23.60 -35.54
CA ILE A 15 -7.97 24.96 -35.99
C ILE A 15 -6.67 24.90 -36.82
N ASN A 16 -5.64 24.25 -36.31
CA ASN A 16 -4.35 24.12 -37.00
C ASN A 16 -4.49 23.39 -38.33
N ALA A 17 -5.16 22.22 -38.34
CA ALA A 17 -5.31 21.41 -39.54
C ALA A 17 -6.10 22.13 -40.65
N GLN A 18 -7.21 22.80 -40.30
CA GLN A 18 -8.08 23.48 -41.28
C GLN A 18 -7.46 24.75 -41.84
N ASN A 19 -6.49 25.35 -41.14
CA ASN A 19 -5.85 26.60 -41.56
C ASN A 19 -4.37 26.43 -41.94
N SER A 20 -3.84 25.19 -41.93
CA SER A 20 -2.41 24.89 -42.12
C SER A 20 -1.49 25.70 -41.19
N LEU A 21 -1.85 25.78 -39.91
CA LEU A 21 -1.12 26.52 -38.88
C LEU A 21 -0.42 25.57 -37.90
N THR A 22 0.50 26.14 -37.11
CA THR A 22 1.23 25.42 -36.05
C THR A 22 1.13 26.17 -34.71
N ILE A 23 -0.07 26.63 -34.37
CA ILE A 23 -0.35 27.31 -33.10
C ILE A 23 -0.19 26.31 -31.95
N LYS A 24 0.51 26.70 -30.88
CA LYS A 24 0.63 25.89 -29.66
C LYS A 24 -0.45 26.26 -28.65
N ALA A 25 -0.78 25.34 -27.74
CA ALA A 25 -1.77 25.62 -26.68
C ALA A 25 -1.41 26.84 -25.82
N THR A 26 -0.11 27.07 -25.60
CA THR A 26 0.41 28.24 -24.86
C THR A 26 0.26 29.56 -25.62
N ASP A 27 0.01 29.52 -26.92
CA ASP A 27 -0.06 30.73 -27.77
C ASP A 27 -1.44 31.38 -27.73
N ILE A 28 -2.46 30.71 -27.20
CA ILE A 28 -3.85 31.14 -27.28
C ILE A 28 -4.61 30.99 -25.97
N ILE A 29 -5.70 31.74 -25.87
CA ILE A 29 -6.70 31.64 -24.81
C ILE A 29 -8.08 31.52 -25.46
N TYR A 30 -8.90 30.61 -24.94
CA TYR A 30 -10.30 30.47 -25.31
C TYR A 30 -11.18 31.31 -24.37
N SER A 31 -12.18 32.00 -24.92
CA SER A 31 -13.27 32.53 -24.10
C SER A 31 -14.16 31.40 -23.58
N ALA A 32 -15.07 31.73 -22.66
CA ALA A 32 -16.21 30.85 -22.41
C ALA A 32 -16.97 30.57 -23.72
N PRO A 33 -17.41 29.32 -23.95
CA PRO A 33 -18.18 28.94 -25.12
C PRO A 33 -19.62 29.48 -25.01
N LYS A 34 -20.13 29.98 -26.14
CA LYS A 34 -21.52 30.42 -26.29
C LYS A 34 -22.29 29.35 -27.05
N ASP A 35 -23.39 28.87 -26.47
CA ASP A 35 -24.38 28.07 -27.22
C ASP A 35 -25.09 28.99 -28.22
N ILE A 36 -25.01 28.64 -29.50
CA ILE A 36 -25.63 29.38 -30.60
C ILE A 36 -26.74 28.56 -31.26
N ARG A 37 -26.90 27.26 -30.94
CA ARG A 37 -27.94 26.38 -31.50
C ARG A 37 -28.12 26.48 -33.02
N GLY A 38 -27.05 26.73 -33.76
CA GLY A 38 -27.08 26.89 -35.21
C GLY A 38 -27.28 28.32 -35.72
N THR A 39 -27.40 29.34 -34.87
CA THR A 39 -27.57 30.73 -35.31
C THR A 39 -26.84 31.72 -34.40
N ASP A 40 -26.04 32.61 -34.97
CA ASP A 40 -25.44 33.74 -34.24
C ASP A 40 -25.60 35.03 -35.07
N GLN A 41 -26.18 36.08 -34.47
CA GLN A 41 -26.37 37.39 -35.10
C GLN A 41 -26.92 37.31 -36.54
N GLU A 42 -28.07 36.68 -36.73
CA GLU A 42 -28.74 36.45 -38.03
C GLU A 42 -27.97 35.55 -39.02
N THR A 43 -26.79 35.03 -38.64
CA THR A 43 -26.04 34.07 -39.44
C THR A 43 -26.38 32.66 -39.00
N THR A 44 -26.97 31.87 -39.91
CA THR A 44 -27.19 30.44 -39.69
C THR A 44 -25.94 29.63 -39.99
N THR A 45 -25.71 28.61 -39.18
CA THR A 45 -24.58 27.68 -39.24
C THR A 45 -25.03 26.30 -38.80
N GLN A 46 -24.32 25.25 -39.23
CA GLN A 46 -24.55 23.88 -38.76
C GLN A 46 -23.82 23.60 -37.43
N ARG A 47 -23.39 24.65 -36.72
CA ARG A 47 -22.59 24.58 -35.50
C ARG A 47 -23.39 25.01 -34.29
N ASN A 48 -23.27 24.29 -33.18
CA ASN A 48 -23.99 24.58 -31.94
C ASN A 48 -23.23 25.52 -31.00
N THR A 49 -21.93 25.72 -31.20
CA THR A 49 -21.09 26.48 -30.27
C THR A 49 -20.21 27.49 -30.99
N LEU A 50 -20.06 28.66 -30.36
CA LEU A 50 -19.12 29.71 -30.73
C LEU A 50 -18.14 29.95 -29.59
N VAL A 51 -16.86 30.06 -29.89
CA VAL A 51 -15.84 30.53 -28.96
C VAL A 51 -14.99 31.61 -29.60
N LYS A 52 -14.42 32.51 -28.80
CA LYS A 52 -13.41 33.45 -29.25
C LYS A 52 -12.03 32.91 -28.87
N VAL A 53 -11.18 32.72 -29.87
CA VAL A 53 -9.77 32.38 -29.71
C VAL A 53 -8.98 33.68 -29.80
N SER A 54 -8.17 33.97 -28.77
CA SER A 54 -7.33 35.17 -28.72
C SER A 54 -5.87 34.75 -28.53
N ALA A 55 -4.92 35.51 -29.07
CA ALA A 55 -3.52 35.31 -28.76
C ALA A 55 -3.29 35.50 -27.25
N ALA A 56 -2.49 34.61 -26.64
CA ALA A 56 -2.13 34.71 -25.23
C ALA A 56 -1.32 36.00 -24.99
N PRO A 57 -1.56 36.72 -23.89
CA PRO A 57 -0.98 38.04 -23.63
C PRO A 57 0.53 37.98 -23.36
N VAL A 58 1.06 36.81 -22.99
CA VAL A 58 2.47 36.57 -22.67
C VAL A 58 2.94 35.32 -23.40
N GLY A 59 4.10 35.40 -24.05
CA GLY A 59 4.75 34.25 -24.67
C GLY A 59 4.21 33.83 -26.05
N SER A 60 3.09 34.41 -26.51
CA SER A 60 2.58 34.17 -27.86
C SER A 60 3.29 35.03 -28.90
N THR A 61 3.58 34.44 -30.06
CA THR A 61 4.06 35.17 -31.26
C THR A 61 2.91 35.70 -32.13
N TRP A 62 1.66 35.39 -31.76
CA TRP A 62 0.46 35.75 -32.48
C TRP A 62 -0.18 37.02 -31.92
N THR A 63 -1.02 37.69 -32.71
CA THR A 63 -1.80 38.85 -32.27
C THR A 63 -3.26 38.74 -32.68
N GLY A 64 -4.14 39.46 -31.96
CA GLY A 64 -5.55 39.56 -32.29
C GLY A 64 -6.43 38.43 -31.73
N LYS A 65 -7.65 38.37 -32.27
CA LYS A 65 -8.72 37.46 -31.82
C LYS A 65 -9.64 37.08 -32.97
N LYS A 66 -10.17 35.86 -32.96
CA LYS A 66 -11.11 35.35 -33.98
C LYS A 66 -12.19 34.48 -33.34
N ASN A 67 -13.38 34.55 -33.93
CA ASN A 67 -14.49 33.67 -33.58
C ASN A 67 -14.35 32.32 -34.30
N VAL A 68 -14.52 31.23 -33.56
CA VAL A 68 -14.46 29.85 -34.05
C VAL A 68 -15.79 29.17 -33.74
N PHE A 69 -16.39 28.56 -34.77
CA PHE A 69 -17.67 27.87 -34.71
C PHE A 69 -17.45 26.37 -34.79
N TYR A 70 -18.00 25.61 -33.83
CA TYR A 70 -17.81 24.17 -33.75
C TYR A 70 -18.98 23.49 -33.01
N ASN A 71 -18.95 22.15 -32.92
CA ASN A 71 -19.97 21.37 -32.23
C ASN A 71 -19.42 20.77 -30.94
N ARG A 72 -19.95 21.21 -29.79
CA ARG A 72 -19.84 20.49 -28.51
C ARG A 72 -20.68 19.22 -28.54
N LEU A 73 -20.22 18.21 -27.82
CA LEU A 73 -20.91 16.93 -27.63
C LEU A 73 -21.97 17.10 -26.54
N LYS A 74 -23.15 16.51 -26.75
CA LYS A 74 -24.19 16.51 -25.72
C LYS A 74 -23.94 15.34 -24.77
N LEU A 75 -24.00 15.60 -23.47
CA LEU A 75 -23.88 14.52 -22.48
C LEU A 75 -25.01 13.48 -22.63
N SER A 76 -26.21 13.91 -23.05
CA SER A 76 -27.34 13.01 -23.31
C SER A 76 -27.05 11.95 -24.37
N ASP A 77 -26.15 12.23 -25.32
CA ASP A 77 -25.85 11.30 -26.41
C ASP A 77 -25.00 10.11 -25.91
N LEU A 78 -24.37 10.24 -24.73
CA LEU A 78 -23.59 9.16 -24.12
C LEU A 78 -24.44 7.94 -23.77
N THR A 79 -25.71 8.13 -23.37
CA THR A 79 -26.58 7.00 -23.02
C THR A 79 -26.90 6.12 -24.22
N THR A 80 -26.84 6.68 -25.43
CA THR A 80 -26.99 5.93 -26.67
C THR A 80 -25.73 5.13 -27.00
N LEU A 81 -24.56 5.64 -26.62
CA LEU A 81 -23.27 5.03 -26.94
C LEU A 81 -22.89 3.91 -25.97
N ILE A 82 -23.09 4.14 -24.66
CA ILE A 82 -22.59 3.25 -23.59
C ILE A 82 -23.72 2.64 -22.74
N GLY A 83 -24.98 2.97 -23.02
CA GLY A 83 -26.13 2.60 -22.19
C GLY A 83 -26.39 3.59 -21.06
N ASP A 84 -27.38 3.34 -20.22
CA ASP A 84 -27.84 4.24 -19.16
C ASP A 84 -27.18 3.99 -17.78
N THR A 85 -26.23 3.05 -17.72
CA THR A 85 -25.64 2.55 -16.46
C THR A 85 -24.11 2.67 -16.47
N LEU A 86 -23.56 3.36 -15.48
CA LEU A 86 -22.12 3.50 -15.25
C LEU A 86 -21.64 2.58 -14.12
N GLN A 87 -20.53 1.89 -14.34
CA GLN A 87 -19.81 1.18 -13.29
C GLN A 87 -18.77 2.09 -12.69
N VAL A 88 -18.85 2.27 -11.38
CA VAL A 88 -17.98 3.18 -10.62
C VAL A 88 -17.55 2.51 -9.32
N GLY A 89 -16.29 2.75 -8.93
CA GLY A 89 -15.74 2.29 -7.67
C GLY A 89 -16.41 2.95 -6.45
N SER A 90 -15.98 2.55 -5.25
CA SER A 90 -16.48 3.11 -3.99
C SER A 90 -15.97 4.55 -3.77
N VAL A 91 -16.59 5.53 -4.42
CA VAL A 91 -16.30 6.97 -4.29
C VAL A 91 -17.60 7.76 -4.18
N ASP A 92 -17.51 8.95 -3.57
CA ASP A 92 -18.67 9.81 -3.29
C ASP A 92 -18.81 10.97 -4.27
N LYS A 93 -17.74 11.34 -4.99
CA LYS A 93 -17.68 12.52 -5.87
C LYS A 93 -17.25 12.16 -7.29
N LEU A 94 -17.81 12.87 -8.27
CA LEU A 94 -17.54 12.63 -9.69
C LEU A 94 -16.05 12.76 -10.02
N TYR A 95 -15.35 13.75 -9.46
CA TYR A 95 -13.94 13.96 -9.75
C TYR A 95 -13.07 12.76 -9.37
N ASP A 96 -13.37 12.14 -8.22
CA ASP A 96 -12.68 10.92 -7.78
C ASP A 96 -13.00 9.73 -8.69
N ALA A 97 -14.17 9.72 -9.33
CA ALA A 97 -14.59 8.70 -10.29
C ALA A 97 -13.97 8.87 -11.69
N LEU A 98 -13.48 10.06 -12.07
CA LEU A 98 -13.10 10.38 -13.45
C LEU A 98 -12.04 9.43 -14.02
N VAL A 99 -11.02 9.08 -13.22
CA VAL A 99 -9.96 8.17 -13.66
C VAL A 99 -10.53 6.80 -14.05
N GLY A 100 -11.40 6.24 -13.21
CA GLY A 100 -12.07 4.97 -13.49
C GLY A 100 -12.96 5.05 -14.72
N LEU A 101 -13.80 6.10 -14.79
CA LEU A 101 -14.71 6.31 -15.92
C LEU A 101 -13.95 6.46 -17.26
N ASN A 102 -12.87 7.26 -17.27
CA ASN A 102 -12.04 7.45 -18.46
C ASN A 102 -11.38 6.14 -18.91
N ASN A 103 -10.80 5.38 -17.98
CA ASN A 103 -10.15 4.11 -18.30
C ASN A 103 -11.13 3.06 -18.81
N ARG A 104 -12.32 2.98 -18.22
CA ARG A 104 -13.32 1.97 -18.55
C ARG A 104 -14.03 2.23 -19.87
N TYR A 105 -14.47 3.48 -20.06
CA TYR A 105 -15.33 3.85 -21.18
C TYR A 105 -14.57 4.54 -22.32
N GLY A 106 -13.25 4.77 -22.15
CA GLY A 106 -12.42 5.45 -23.15
C GLY A 106 -12.72 6.94 -23.27
N PHE A 107 -13.29 7.53 -22.23
CA PHE A 107 -13.51 8.97 -22.15
C PHE A 107 -12.21 9.71 -21.85
N ALA A 108 -12.19 11.01 -22.14
CA ALA A 108 -11.15 11.93 -21.72
C ALA A 108 -11.76 13.10 -20.95
N PHE A 109 -12.64 12.81 -19.98
CA PHE A 109 -13.20 13.85 -19.12
C PHE A 109 -12.12 14.43 -18.21
N GLU A 110 -12.10 15.75 -18.13
CA GLU A 110 -11.30 16.50 -17.16
C GLU A 110 -12.21 17.20 -16.16
N GLU A 111 -11.69 17.58 -14.99
CA GLU A 111 -12.43 18.41 -14.03
C GLU A 111 -12.88 19.75 -14.65
N ALA A 112 -12.22 20.22 -15.71
CA ALA A 112 -12.62 21.42 -16.45
C ALA A 112 -13.88 21.23 -17.30
N ASP A 113 -14.32 19.98 -17.54
CA ASP A 113 -15.46 19.69 -18.40
C ASP A 113 -16.77 19.48 -17.64
N LEU A 114 -16.71 18.96 -16.41
CA LEU A 114 -17.88 18.50 -15.65
C LEU A 114 -17.94 19.17 -14.28
N GLU A 115 -19.14 19.39 -13.76
CA GLU A 115 -19.34 19.83 -12.37
C GLU A 115 -19.03 18.67 -11.41
N ASN A 116 -18.55 18.95 -10.19
CA ASN A 116 -18.23 17.91 -9.21
C ASN A 116 -19.49 17.42 -8.46
N SER A 117 -20.35 16.71 -9.17
CA SER A 117 -21.59 16.14 -8.63
C SER A 117 -21.31 15.05 -7.59
N ASP A 118 -22.25 14.90 -6.66
CA ASP A 118 -22.32 13.76 -5.75
C ASP A 118 -22.74 12.49 -6.50
N LEU A 119 -22.18 11.35 -6.07
CA LEU A 119 -22.68 10.03 -6.44
C LEU A 119 -23.70 9.62 -5.37
N GLU A 120 -24.97 9.61 -5.74
CA GLU A 120 -26.06 9.28 -4.84
C GLU A 120 -26.24 7.76 -4.80
N TRP A 121 -25.62 7.12 -3.80
CA TRP A 121 -25.76 5.68 -3.59
C TRP A 121 -27.02 5.36 -2.80
N GLU A 122 -27.71 4.29 -3.20
CA GLU A 122 -28.79 3.69 -2.42
C GLU A 122 -28.25 3.09 -1.10
N PRO A 123 -29.10 2.86 -0.08
CA PRO A 123 -28.66 2.32 1.21
C PRO A 123 -27.92 0.97 1.14
N ASP A 124 -28.08 0.22 0.05
CA ASP A 124 -27.38 -1.04 -0.18
C ASP A 124 -25.92 -0.87 -0.63
N GLY A 125 -25.53 0.36 -1.02
CA GLY A 125 -24.21 0.72 -1.53
C GLY A 125 -23.82 -0.01 -2.82
N ARG A 126 -24.80 -0.52 -3.59
CA ARG A 126 -24.58 -1.28 -4.83
C ARG A 126 -25.14 -0.60 -6.06
N THR A 127 -26.24 0.11 -5.90
CA THR A 127 -26.86 0.89 -6.97
C THR A 127 -26.98 2.35 -6.57
N GLY A 128 -27.12 3.23 -7.54
CA GLY A 128 -27.28 4.66 -7.27
C GLY A 128 -27.62 5.46 -8.50
N SER A 129 -27.52 6.77 -8.38
CA SER A 129 -27.66 7.73 -9.47
C SER A 129 -26.53 8.75 -9.46
N LEU A 130 -26.22 9.24 -10.66
CA LEU A 130 -25.25 10.29 -10.85
C LEU A 130 -25.74 11.23 -11.93
N GLU A 131 -25.82 12.52 -11.61
CA GLU A 131 -26.09 13.58 -12.58
C GLU A 131 -24.77 14.13 -13.14
N LEU A 132 -24.48 13.80 -14.40
CA LEU A 132 -23.39 14.42 -15.15
C LEU A 132 -23.88 15.76 -15.70
N ILE A 133 -23.24 16.84 -15.26
CA ILE A 133 -23.52 18.20 -15.73
C ILE A 133 -22.26 18.75 -16.39
N ALA A 134 -22.38 19.20 -17.64
CA ALA A 134 -21.27 19.87 -18.31
C ALA A 134 -21.13 21.28 -17.73
N LYS A 135 -19.91 21.66 -17.38
CA LYS A 135 -19.62 23.03 -16.95
C LYS A 135 -20.00 24.02 -18.02
N ALA A 136 -20.45 25.21 -17.61
CA ALA A 136 -20.78 26.29 -18.53
C ALA A 136 -19.59 26.68 -19.43
N ASP A 137 -18.37 26.59 -18.91
CA ASP A 137 -17.13 26.88 -19.61
C ASP A 137 -16.49 25.67 -20.32
N SER A 138 -17.10 24.48 -20.27
CA SER A 138 -16.59 23.31 -20.99
C SER A 138 -16.57 23.53 -22.49
N LEU A 139 -15.39 23.39 -23.07
CA LEU A 139 -15.18 23.47 -24.52
C LEU A 139 -15.62 22.20 -25.25
N GLY A 140 -15.73 21.06 -24.56
CA GLY A 140 -16.09 19.79 -25.20
C GLY A 140 -17.58 19.47 -25.14
N TRP A 141 -18.19 19.82 -24.00
CA TRP A 141 -19.45 19.21 -23.57
C TRP A 141 -20.53 20.25 -23.31
N ILE A 142 -21.79 19.85 -23.51
CA ILE A 142 -22.96 20.67 -23.24
C ILE A 142 -24.10 19.81 -22.69
N GLY A 143 -24.91 20.43 -21.84
CA GLY A 143 -26.12 19.83 -21.28
C GLY A 143 -25.85 19.03 -20.02
N MET A 144 -26.77 18.12 -19.73
CA MET A 144 -26.76 17.27 -18.55
C MET A 144 -27.40 15.92 -18.87
N VAL A 145 -27.10 14.91 -18.07
CA VAL A 145 -27.72 13.59 -18.14
C VAL A 145 -27.61 12.86 -16.81
N THR A 146 -28.63 12.10 -16.45
CA THR A 146 -28.60 11.23 -15.26
C THR A 146 -28.29 9.81 -15.69
N PHE A 147 -27.26 9.23 -15.08
CA PHE A 147 -26.90 7.82 -15.22
C PHE A 147 -27.32 7.05 -13.97
N LYS A 148 -27.68 5.77 -14.18
CA LYS A 148 -27.73 4.80 -13.09
C LYS A 148 -26.31 4.39 -12.74
N LEU A 149 -26.03 4.22 -11.46
CA LEU A 149 -24.77 3.69 -10.98
C LEU A 149 -24.93 2.21 -10.63
N ALA A 150 -23.91 1.44 -10.96
CA ALA A 150 -23.70 0.11 -10.44
C ALA A 150 -22.30 0.05 -9.82
N LYS A 151 -22.19 -0.48 -8.61
CA LYS A 151 -20.89 -0.69 -7.98
C LYS A 151 -20.07 -1.67 -8.81
N GLY A 152 -18.89 -1.23 -9.23
CA GLY A 152 -17.99 -2.01 -10.07
C GLY A 152 -16.67 -1.29 -10.29
N ASP A 153 -15.71 -1.95 -10.93
CA ASP A 153 -14.45 -1.31 -11.35
C ASP A 153 -13.54 -0.78 -10.23
N GLU A 154 -13.59 -1.42 -9.05
CA GLU A 154 -12.50 -1.27 -8.08
C GLU A 154 -11.21 -1.82 -8.72
N SER A 155 -10.31 -0.92 -9.09
CA SER A 155 -9.01 -1.30 -9.63
C SER A 155 -8.24 -2.08 -8.58
N LEU A 156 -7.83 -3.32 -8.92
CA LEU A 156 -6.93 -4.12 -8.09
C LEU A 156 -5.64 -3.35 -7.76
N GLN A 157 -5.13 -2.54 -8.70
CA GLN A 157 -3.97 -1.69 -8.47
C GLN A 157 -4.22 -0.63 -7.39
N SER A 158 -5.44 -0.08 -7.33
CA SER A 158 -5.82 0.90 -6.31
C SER A 158 -6.19 0.25 -4.97
N ALA A 159 -6.77 -0.95 -5.01
CA ALA A 159 -7.19 -1.69 -3.82
C ALA A 159 -6.02 -2.37 -3.09
N VAL A 160 -5.02 -2.85 -3.82
CA VAL A 160 -3.85 -3.53 -3.25
C VAL A 160 -2.71 -2.52 -3.06
N THR A 161 -2.78 -1.78 -1.96
CA THR A 161 -1.76 -0.77 -1.60
C THR A 161 -0.49 -1.39 -1.00
N VAL A 162 -0.62 -2.56 -0.37
CA VAL A 162 0.50 -3.31 0.21
C VAL A 162 0.97 -4.38 -0.78
N THR A 163 2.00 -4.05 -1.56
CA THR A 163 2.58 -4.97 -2.55
C THR A 163 3.71 -5.82 -1.99
N THR A 164 4.20 -5.48 -0.78
CA THR A 164 5.24 -6.23 -0.07
C THR A 164 4.65 -6.76 1.23
N LEU A 165 4.41 -8.06 1.28
CA LEU A 165 3.98 -8.73 2.49
C LEU A 165 5.18 -9.00 3.38
N ASN A 166 5.06 -8.70 4.68
CA ASN A 166 6.04 -9.15 5.65
C ASN A 166 6.04 -10.69 5.66
N GLY A 167 7.23 -11.30 5.58
CA GLY A 167 7.36 -12.76 5.67
C GLY A 167 6.83 -13.33 6.99
N LEU A 168 6.67 -14.65 7.06
CA LEU A 168 6.23 -15.34 8.28
C LEU A 168 7.18 -15.03 9.45
N LYS A 169 6.62 -14.83 10.64
CA LYS A 169 7.39 -14.75 11.88
C LYS A 169 7.78 -16.16 12.30
N TYR A 170 9.08 -16.46 12.32
CA TYR A 170 9.57 -17.72 12.86
C TYR A 170 9.87 -17.58 14.37
N PRO A 171 9.70 -18.65 15.17
CA PRO A 171 9.96 -18.63 16.63
C PRO A 171 11.39 -18.23 17.03
N ASN A 172 12.35 -18.27 16.09
CA ASN A 172 13.74 -17.86 16.28
C ASN A 172 13.94 -16.33 16.40
N GLY A 173 12.86 -15.54 16.36
CA GLY A 173 12.88 -14.09 16.48
C GLY A 173 13.22 -13.35 15.18
N ASP A 174 13.48 -14.06 14.08
CA ASP A 174 13.70 -13.44 12.78
C ASP A 174 12.35 -13.12 12.13
N MET A 175 12.00 -11.84 12.17
CA MET A 175 10.86 -11.29 11.44
C MET A 175 11.25 -11.06 9.99
N GLY A 176 10.63 -11.79 9.06
CA GLY A 176 10.71 -11.47 7.63
C GLY A 176 12.00 -11.88 6.89
N SER A 177 12.83 -12.78 7.42
CA SER A 177 13.96 -13.31 6.64
C SER A 177 13.57 -14.54 5.81
N VAL A 178 13.96 -14.53 4.53
CA VAL A 178 13.77 -15.63 3.57
C VAL A 178 14.81 -16.74 3.75
N ALA A 179 15.84 -16.49 4.57
CA ALA A 179 16.94 -17.40 4.86
C ALA A 179 17.16 -17.51 6.36
N GLN A 180 16.99 -18.71 6.91
CA GLN A 180 17.36 -19.01 8.29
C GLN A 180 18.88 -19.09 8.37
N THR A 181 19.51 -18.10 9.00
CA THR A 181 20.98 -18.01 9.12
C THR A 181 21.49 -18.47 10.49
N ALA A 182 20.61 -18.80 11.43
CA ALA A 182 20.95 -19.19 12.80
C ALA A 182 20.11 -20.38 13.29
N THR A 183 20.70 -21.18 14.17
CA THR A 183 20.04 -22.29 14.87
C THR A 183 19.00 -21.77 15.86
N ILE A 184 17.88 -22.48 16.00
CA ILE A 184 16.82 -22.17 16.97
C ILE A 184 17.26 -22.66 18.35
N ALA A 185 17.35 -21.76 19.33
CA ALA A 185 17.90 -22.07 20.65
C ALA A 185 17.08 -23.12 21.41
N GLU A 186 15.75 -23.06 21.26
CA GLU A 186 14.82 -23.99 21.88
C GLU A 186 15.05 -25.43 21.40
N ILE A 187 15.26 -25.61 20.08
CA ILE A 187 15.53 -26.93 19.48
C ILE A 187 16.92 -27.41 19.86
N TYR A 188 17.89 -26.49 19.86
CA TYR A 188 19.28 -26.79 20.19
C TYR A 188 19.42 -27.32 21.62
N SER A 189 18.72 -26.74 22.61
CA SER A 189 18.90 -27.13 24.01
C SER A 189 18.07 -28.34 24.44
N TYR A 190 17.03 -28.70 23.68
CA TYR A 190 16.11 -29.79 23.99
C TYR A 190 16.73 -31.16 24.31
N PRO A 191 17.80 -31.63 23.62
CA PRO A 191 18.34 -32.97 23.88
C PRO A 191 19.25 -33.04 25.12
N PHE A 192 19.67 -31.90 25.69
CA PHE A 192 20.66 -31.88 26.76
C PHE A 192 20.03 -32.04 28.14
N ASP A 193 20.73 -32.78 29.00
CA ASP A 193 20.42 -32.95 30.42
C ASP A 193 21.48 -32.24 31.25
N PHE A 194 21.06 -31.32 32.10
CA PHE A 194 21.94 -30.56 33.00
C PHE A 194 21.84 -30.98 34.47
N THR A 195 21.22 -32.12 34.78
CA THR A 195 21.03 -32.65 36.15
C THR A 195 22.33 -32.73 36.94
N THR A 196 23.44 -33.10 36.29
CA THR A 196 24.78 -33.15 36.93
C THR A 196 25.28 -31.80 37.46
N GLN A 197 24.69 -30.68 37.01
CA GLN A 197 25.03 -29.31 37.40
C GLN A 197 23.90 -28.64 38.20
N ARG A 198 22.90 -29.40 38.67
CA ARG A 198 21.71 -28.88 39.37
C ARG A 198 22.03 -27.85 40.45
N ASP A 199 22.89 -28.18 41.40
CA ASP A 199 23.15 -27.30 42.55
C ASP A 199 23.77 -25.97 42.12
N ALA A 200 24.62 -26.00 41.08
CA ALA A 200 25.17 -24.79 40.48
C ALA A 200 24.11 -23.99 39.72
N LEU A 201 23.19 -24.67 39.01
CA LEU A 201 22.10 -24.04 38.27
C LEU A 201 21.05 -23.40 39.18
N LEU A 202 20.71 -24.02 40.32
CA LEU A 202 19.76 -23.47 41.29
C LEU A 202 20.26 -22.16 41.94
N ALA A 203 21.57 -21.91 41.92
CA ALA A 203 22.16 -20.69 42.48
C ALA A 203 22.06 -19.46 41.55
N PHE A 204 21.59 -19.63 40.31
CA PHE A 204 21.40 -18.51 39.39
C PHE A 204 20.08 -17.79 39.65
N GLU A 205 20.17 -16.47 39.79
CA GLU A 205 19.01 -15.58 39.88
C GLU A 205 18.67 -14.97 38.52
N PRO A 206 17.39 -14.65 38.24
CA PRO A 206 17.01 -13.90 37.05
C PRO A 206 17.72 -12.56 36.93
N GLY A 207 18.13 -12.20 35.72
CA GLY A 207 18.81 -10.94 35.42
C GLY A 207 19.76 -11.02 34.24
N VAL A 208 20.32 -9.86 33.88
CA VAL A 208 21.27 -9.73 32.77
C VAL A 208 22.67 -10.19 33.20
N LEU A 209 23.24 -11.12 32.44
CA LEU A 209 24.58 -11.64 32.64
C LEU A 209 25.63 -10.62 32.21
N SER A 210 26.33 -10.09 33.19
CA SER A 210 27.48 -9.18 33.03
C SER A 210 28.80 -9.93 33.11
N ALA A 211 29.88 -9.31 32.64
CA ALA A 211 31.21 -9.89 32.73
C ALA A 211 31.59 -10.17 34.20
N GLY A 212 31.97 -11.41 34.52
CA GLY A 212 32.29 -11.82 35.87
C GLY A 212 32.04 -13.30 36.14
N THR A 213 32.10 -13.68 37.42
CA THR A 213 32.04 -15.08 37.87
C THR A 213 30.76 -15.79 37.43
N THR A 214 29.59 -15.15 37.55
CA THR A 214 28.30 -15.76 37.17
C THR A 214 28.25 -16.16 35.70
N LEU A 215 28.70 -15.26 34.79
CA LEU A 215 28.79 -15.55 33.36
C LEU A 215 29.79 -16.68 33.06
N ASN A 216 30.96 -16.65 33.69
CA ASN A 216 31.97 -17.69 33.52
C ASN A 216 31.50 -19.06 34.03
N ASN A 217 30.76 -19.09 35.14
CA ASN A 217 30.16 -20.31 35.68
C ASN A 217 29.14 -20.90 34.69
N LEU A 218 28.29 -20.07 34.08
CA LEU A 218 27.34 -20.55 33.08
C LEU A 218 28.05 -21.13 31.85
N VAL A 219 29.10 -20.47 31.35
CA VAL A 219 29.93 -21.00 30.27
C VAL A 219 30.55 -22.35 30.65
N GLY A 220 31.05 -22.46 31.88
CA GLY A 220 31.63 -23.69 32.42
C GLY A 220 30.62 -24.85 32.55
N ILE A 221 29.33 -24.54 32.72
CA ILE A 221 28.23 -25.53 32.74
C ILE A 221 27.86 -25.94 31.30
N LEU A 222 27.68 -24.99 30.39
CA LEU A 222 27.17 -25.28 29.04
C LEU A 222 28.19 -26.04 28.17
N ASN A 223 29.48 -25.69 28.25
CA ASN A 223 30.52 -26.29 27.39
C ASN A 223 30.66 -27.81 27.52
N PRO A 224 30.84 -28.40 28.72
CA PRO A 224 31.03 -29.84 28.84
C PRO A 224 29.79 -30.66 28.46
N ILE A 225 28.59 -30.12 28.68
CA ILE A 225 27.33 -30.83 28.41
C ILE A 225 26.95 -30.74 26.94
N THR A 226 27.08 -29.55 26.35
CA THR A 226 26.63 -29.34 24.97
C THR A 226 27.69 -29.66 23.92
N GLY A 227 28.96 -29.76 24.31
CA GLY A 227 30.10 -29.91 23.40
C GLY A 227 30.40 -28.67 22.55
N THR A 228 29.62 -27.60 22.72
CA THR A 228 29.76 -26.34 21.99
C THR A 228 30.65 -25.37 22.76
N THR A 229 31.45 -24.59 22.03
CA THR A 229 32.35 -23.60 22.64
C THR A 229 31.61 -22.30 22.95
N TRP A 230 30.82 -22.29 24.03
CA TRP A 230 30.28 -21.06 24.60
C TRP A 230 31.39 -20.20 25.18
N VAL A 231 31.25 -18.89 25.04
CA VAL A 231 32.25 -17.92 25.47
C VAL A 231 31.63 -16.78 26.28
N ALA A 232 32.37 -16.30 27.28
CA ALA A 232 32.00 -15.18 28.14
C ALA A 232 32.29 -13.80 27.48
N SER A 233 32.08 -13.70 26.17
CA SER A 233 32.27 -12.48 25.37
C SER A 233 31.01 -12.15 24.57
N ASN A 234 30.96 -10.92 24.05
CA ASN A 234 29.93 -10.48 23.12
C ASN A 234 30.38 -10.68 21.67
N ALA A 235 29.46 -10.54 20.71
CA ALA A 235 29.75 -10.59 19.27
C ALA A 235 30.51 -11.86 18.82
N ALA A 236 30.19 -13.00 19.43
CA ALA A 236 30.74 -14.30 19.10
C ALA A 236 29.63 -15.25 18.64
N SER A 237 30.00 -16.24 17.83
CA SER A 237 29.08 -17.28 17.35
C SER A 237 28.25 -17.93 18.47
N TRP A 238 28.86 -18.13 19.64
CA TRP A 238 28.26 -18.71 20.85
C TRP A 238 28.56 -17.84 22.08
N GLY A 239 28.37 -16.53 21.96
CA GLY A 239 28.59 -15.57 23.05
C GLY A 239 27.41 -15.51 24.04
N LEU A 240 27.71 -15.30 25.33
CA LEU A 240 26.70 -15.14 26.40
C LEU A 240 26.77 -13.80 27.13
N LEU A 241 27.76 -12.95 26.85
CA LEU A 241 27.84 -11.64 27.50
C LEU A 241 26.65 -10.77 27.09
N GLY A 242 25.84 -10.34 28.07
CA GLY A 242 24.58 -9.62 27.84
C GLY A 242 23.36 -10.50 27.61
N ALA A 243 23.50 -11.83 27.71
CA ALA A 243 22.34 -12.74 27.80
C ALA A 243 21.55 -12.44 29.08
N GLU A 244 20.26 -12.77 29.10
CA GLU A 244 19.38 -12.52 30.24
C GLU A 244 18.75 -13.82 30.72
N ILE A 245 18.96 -14.18 31.99
CA ILE A 245 18.22 -15.26 32.63
C ILE A 245 16.84 -14.69 32.96
N THR A 246 15.83 -15.12 32.22
CA THR A 246 14.45 -14.62 32.38
C THR A 246 13.67 -15.47 33.38
N TYR A 247 14.10 -16.70 33.60
CA TYR A 247 13.47 -17.63 34.54
C TYR A 247 14.47 -18.68 35.03
N ASN A 248 14.36 -19.08 36.30
CA ASN A 248 15.02 -20.27 36.84
C ASN A 248 14.15 -20.86 37.96
N GLY A 249 13.71 -22.11 37.82
CA GLY A 249 12.83 -22.73 38.81
C GLY A 249 12.11 -23.96 38.30
N LEU A 250 10.94 -24.25 38.89
CA LEU A 250 10.12 -25.40 38.50
C LEU A 250 9.76 -25.34 37.01
N ASN A 251 9.86 -26.48 36.34
CA ASN A 251 9.52 -26.58 34.94
C ASN A 251 8.03 -26.31 34.72
N LYS A 252 7.70 -25.70 33.58
CA LYS A 252 6.34 -25.28 33.23
C LYS A 252 5.92 -25.90 31.92
N ALA A 253 4.62 -26.22 31.80
CA ALA A 253 4.05 -26.77 30.57
C ALA A 253 4.17 -25.83 29.35
N GLU A 254 4.35 -24.52 29.58
CA GLU A 254 4.54 -23.51 28.53
C GLU A 254 5.97 -23.47 27.96
N PHE A 255 6.93 -24.13 28.61
CA PHE A 255 8.30 -24.17 28.13
C PHE A 255 8.50 -25.31 27.12
N PRO A 256 9.29 -25.10 26.05
CA PRO A 256 9.63 -26.13 25.07
C PRO A 256 10.73 -27.06 25.62
N THR A 257 10.55 -27.58 26.83
CA THR A 257 11.44 -28.51 27.54
C THR A 257 10.76 -29.87 27.64
N ASN A 258 11.52 -30.90 27.97
CA ASN A 258 10.96 -32.21 28.27
C ASN A 258 10.30 -32.18 29.66
N SER A 259 9.02 -32.54 29.72
CA SER A 259 8.21 -32.50 30.95
C SER A 259 8.67 -33.46 32.05
N LYS A 260 9.60 -34.37 31.75
CA LYS A 260 10.23 -35.25 32.73
C LYS A 260 11.19 -34.51 33.67
N TYR A 261 11.76 -33.38 33.24
CA TYR A 261 12.66 -32.60 34.08
C TYR A 261 11.85 -31.71 35.01
N LYS A 262 12.18 -31.76 36.31
CA LYS A 262 11.52 -30.98 37.35
C LYS A 262 11.82 -29.50 37.28
N TYR A 263 13.00 -29.10 36.79
CA TYR A 263 13.44 -27.71 36.72
C TYR A 263 13.80 -27.27 35.30
N ALA A 264 13.62 -25.98 35.05
CA ALA A 264 14.05 -25.33 33.82
C ALA A 264 14.56 -23.91 34.10
N MET A 265 15.63 -23.54 33.40
CA MET A 265 16.14 -22.17 33.33
C MET A 265 15.99 -21.66 31.90
N ALA A 266 15.38 -20.48 31.74
CA ALA A 266 15.22 -19.81 30.46
C ALA A 266 16.23 -18.68 30.33
N ILE A 267 17.01 -18.69 29.24
CA ILE A 267 18.10 -17.76 28.99
C ILE A 267 17.86 -17.12 27.62
N LYS A 268 17.47 -15.85 27.62
CA LYS A 268 17.32 -15.07 26.39
C LYS A 268 18.70 -14.70 25.86
N LEU A 269 19.01 -15.17 24.65
CA LEU A 269 20.31 -14.93 24.02
C LEU A 269 20.42 -13.47 23.54
N PRO A 270 21.62 -12.86 23.62
CA PRO A 270 21.81 -11.49 23.17
C PRO A 270 21.78 -11.43 21.65
N ALA A 271 21.31 -10.30 21.10
CA ALA A 271 21.23 -10.09 19.65
C ALA A 271 22.61 -10.13 18.94
N THR A 272 23.70 -10.03 19.71
CA THR A 272 25.07 -10.11 19.19
C THR A 272 25.56 -11.54 18.97
N THR A 273 24.81 -12.55 19.39
CA THR A 273 25.11 -13.97 19.13
C THR A 273 24.61 -14.37 17.75
N THR A 274 25.48 -14.93 16.91
CA THR A 274 25.22 -15.05 15.47
C THR A 274 24.84 -16.46 15.00
N ASN A 275 25.30 -17.54 15.65
CA ASN A 275 25.00 -18.91 15.20
C ASN A 275 23.71 -19.48 15.78
N ILE A 276 23.17 -18.86 16.82
CA ILE A 276 22.01 -19.33 17.58
C ILE A 276 21.19 -18.13 18.05
N LYS A 277 19.86 -18.23 17.97
CA LYS A 277 18.92 -17.17 18.34
C LYS A 277 17.72 -17.74 19.10
N GLY A 278 17.07 -16.89 19.88
CA GLY A 278 15.89 -17.24 20.67
C GLY A 278 16.21 -17.41 22.15
N THR A 279 15.40 -18.23 22.82
CA THR A 279 15.57 -18.52 24.25
C THR A 279 16.15 -19.92 24.41
N LEU A 280 17.31 -20.00 25.06
CA LEU A 280 17.91 -21.26 25.45
C LEU A 280 17.19 -21.78 26.70
N TYR A 281 16.69 -23.01 26.65
CA TYR A 281 16.07 -23.66 27.82
C TYR A 281 16.98 -24.76 28.37
N VAL A 282 17.51 -24.54 29.56
CA VAL A 282 18.37 -25.47 30.29
C VAL A 282 17.49 -26.27 31.24
N GLN A 283 17.30 -27.56 30.95
CA GLN A 283 16.45 -28.47 31.73
C GLN A 283 17.31 -29.38 32.61
N TYR A 284 16.86 -29.61 33.85
CA TYR A 284 17.60 -30.39 34.85
C TYR A 284 16.67 -30.92 35.94
N ASN A 285 17.13 -31.93 36.69
CA ASN A 285 16.35 -32.59 37.74
C ASN A 285 17.05 -32.61 39.11
N ASP A 286 16.40 -33.18 40.13
CA ASP A 286 17.05 -33.65 41.34
C ASP A 286 17.95 -34.85 41.02
N PRO A 287 19.13 -34.99 41.67
CA PRO A 287 19.96 -36.18 41.47
C PRO A 287 19.22 -37.39 42.03
N ASP A 288 19.23 -38.51 41.32
CA ASP A 288 18.54 -39.75 41.68
C ASP A 288 17.00 -39.66 41.63
N ASP A 289 16.42 -38.76 40.81
CA ASP A 289 14.96 -38.73 40.59
C ASP A 289 14.54 -40.03 39.87
N PRO A 290 13.56 -40.80 40.39
CA PRO A 290 13.08 -42.03 39.74
C PRO A 290 12.46 -41.82 38.34
N ASN A 291 12.26 -40.57 37.90
CA ASN A 291 11.83 -40.20 36.56
C ASN A 291 12.97 -39.77 35.63
N GLU A 292 14.22 -39.77 36.11
CA GLU A 292 15.46 -39.62 35.32
C GLU A 292 15.60 -40.83 34.37
N VAL A 293 16.02 -40.60 33.11
CA VAL A 293 16.18 -41.67 32.09
C VAL A 293 17.65 -41.88 31.79
#